data_AF-A0A822AGL4-F1
#
_entry.id   AF-A0A822AGL4-F1
#
_cell.length_a   1.000
_cell.length_b   1.000
_cell.length_c   1.000
_cell.angle_alpha   90.00
_cell.angle_beta   90.00
_cell.angle_gamma   90.00
#
_symmetry.space_group_name_H-M   'P 1'
#
loop_
_entity.id
_entity.type
_entity.pdbx_description
1 polymer ?
#
loop_
_entity_poly.entity_id
_entity_poly.type
_entity_poly.pdbx_seq_one_letter_code
_entity_poly.pdbx_strand_id
1 'polypeptide(L)'
;FNHFLYIPSENLYDKIVGRLEPLSAIKFAAYRVACKLRVLQKYLKLTYVDYNILVRAFNTHQLHFGVEASVITNENARKVLTAIYQLISSYHFNESSMDEIIDTLLRFLCEILHIQLNEDFDLNSFKIILFALSNAKLPEKYRCFFRQITSPNVIASQGKLNELFEI
;
A
#
# COMPACT_ATOMS: atom_id res chain seq x y z
N PHE A 1 -26.19 10.24 35.99
CA PHE A 1 -24.81 10.56 36.40
C PHE A 1 -23.91 9.40 35.96
N ASN A 2 -23.80 9.20 34.65
CA ASN A 2 -22.75 9.79 33.80
C ASN A 2 -21.38 9.15 34.06
N HIS A 3 -21.15 8.00 33.44
CA HIS A 3 -19.88 7.85 32.72
C HIS A 3 -20.21 7.32 31.32
N PHE A 4 -19.78 8.09 30.35
CA PHE A 4 -20.22 8.07 28.97
C PHE A 4 -19.95 6.70 28.32
N LEU A 5 -20.97 6.20 27.61
CA LEU A 5 -20.79 5.37 26.44
C LEU A 5 -19.87 6.12 25.47
N TYR A 6 -18.55 5.91 25.58
CA TYR A 6 -17.63 6.24 24.51
C TYR A 6 -17.85 5.20 23.43
N ILE A 7 -18.82 5.45 22.55
CA ILE A 7 -18.87 4.85 21.23
C ILE A 7 -17.57 5.33 20.58
N PRO A 8 -16.55 4.48 20.37
CA PRO A 8 -15.41 4.93 19.59
C PRO A 8 -15.99 5.16 18.20
N SER A 9 -15.78 6.36 17.66
CA SER A 9 -15.92 6.63 16.23
C SER A 9 -15.40 5.40 15.47
N GLU A 10 -16.27 4.69 14.73
CA GLU A 10 -15.87 3.52 13.95
C GLU A 10 -14.61 3.86 13.14
N ASN A 11 -13.47 3.30 13.56
CA ASN A 11 -12.18 3.53 12.93
C ASN A 11 -12.28 3.07 11.47
N LEU A 12 -11.70 3.82 10.53
CA LEU A 12 -11.66 3.42 9.11
C LEU A 12 -11.26 1.96 8.92
N TYR A 13 -10.35 1.44 9.75
CA TYR A 13 -9.96 0.04 9.77
C TYR A 13 -11.14 -0.92 10.03
N ASP A 14 -11.94 -0.67 11.07
CA ASP A 14 -13.10 -1.51 11.42
C ASP A 14 -14.16 -1.50 10.32
N LYS A 15 -14.36 -0.33 9.68
CA LYS A 15 -15.25 -0.20 8.51
C LYS A 15 -14.77 -1.04 7.34
N ILE A 16 -13.46 -1.06 7.07
CA ILE A 16 -12.89 -1.89 6.01
C ILE A 16 -13.11 -3.36 6.35
N VAL A 17 -12.73 -3.81 7.55
CA VAL A 17 -12.84 -5.21 7.98
C VAL A 17 -14.29 -5.70 7.85
N GLY A 18 -15.27 -4.92 8.34
CA GLY A 18 -16.69 -5.26 8.21
C GLY A 18 -17.17 -5.37 6.75
N ARG A 19 -16.55 -4.65 5.81
CA ARG A 19 -16.83 -4.80 4.37
C ARG A 19 -16.11 -5.98 3.72
N LEU A 20 -15.04 -6.48 4.32
CA LEU A 20 -14.29 -7.64 3.82
C LEU A 20 -14.91 -8.98 4.23
N GLU A 21 -15.59 -9.04 5.38
CA GLU A 21 -16.25 -10.26 5.89
C GLU A 21 -17.18 -10.94 4.87
N PRO A 22 -18.20 -10.25 4.31
CA PRO A 22 -19.16 -10.90 3.40
C PRO A 22 -18.51 -11.40 2.10
N LEU A 23 -17.38 -10.81 1.69
CA LEU A 23 -16.63 -11.26 0.50
C LEU A 23 -16.01 -12.65 0.70
N SER A 24 -15.88 -13.11 1.94
CA SER A 24 -15.35 -14.44 2.24
C SER A 24 -16.25 -15.57 1.71
N ALA A 25 -17.54 -15.30 1.48
CA ALA A 25 -18.50 -16.23 0.89
C ALA A 25 -18.29 -16.48 -0.62
N ILE A 26 -17.45 -15.69 -1.29
CA ILE A 26 -17.13 -15.88 -2.72
C ILE A 26 -16.39 -17.21 -2.91
N LYS A 27 -16.94 -18.09 -3.77
CA LYS A 27 -16.41 -19.44 -4.03
C LYS A 27 -15.06 -19.43 -4.75
N PHE A 28 -14.86 -18.51 -5.69
CA PHE A 28 -13.63 -18.44 -6.48
C PHE A 28 -12.55 -17.64 -5.74
N ALA A 29 -11.45 -18.30 -5.37
CA ALA A 29 -10.40 -17.69 -4.55
C ALA A 29 -9.77 -16.44 -5.18
N ALA A 30 -9.41 -16.49 -6.48
CA ALA A 30 -8.83 -15.34 -7.18
C ALA A 30 -9.79 -14.14 -7.23
N TYR A 31 -11.07 -14.40 -7.53
CA TYR A 31 -12.09 -13.36 -7.55
C TYR A 31 -12.35 -12.78 -6.16
N ARG A 32 -12.37 -13.63 -5.12
CA ARG A 32 -12.49 -13.21 -3.72
C ARG A 32 -11.38 -12.24 -3.32
N VAL A 33 -10.13 -12.58 -3.62
CA VAL A 33 -8.97 -11.72 -3.34
C VAL A 33 -9.08 -10.42 -4.13
N ALA A 34 -9.41 -10.48 -5.42
CA ALA A 34 -9.60 -9.29 -6.25
C ALA A 34 -10.70 -8.35 -5.70
N CYS A 35 -11.83 -8.90 -5.24
CA CYS A 35 -12.89 -8.11 -4.60
C CYS A 35 -12.42 -7.47 -3.29
N LYS A 36 -11.71 -8.22 -2.43
CA LYS A 36 -11.18 -7.68 -1.17
C LYS A 36 -10.19 -6.54 -1.42
N LEU A 37 -9.24 -6.74 -2.35
CA LEU A 37 -8.30 -5.71 -2.78
C LEU A 37 -9.03 -4.48 -3.35
N ARG A 38 -10.08 -4.69 -4.14
CA ARG A 38 -10.86 -3.58 -4.71
C ARG A 38 -11.54 -2.73 -3.64
N VAL A 39 -12.06 -3.34 -2.58
CA VAL A 39 -12.63 -2.63 -1.43
C VAL A 39 -11.55 -1.82 -0.72
N LEU A 40 -10.42 -2.44 -0.38
CA LEU A 40 -9.27 -1.76 0.24
C LEU A 40 -8.83 -0.54 -0.56
N GLN A 41 -8.65 -0.69 -1.88
CA GLN A 41 -8.28 0.40 -2.78
C GLN A 41 -9.23 1.60 -2.73
N LYS A 42 -10.54 1.38 -2.59
CA LYS A 42 -11.54 2.46 -2.52
C LYS A 42 -11.48 3.20 -1.20
N TYR A 43 -11.41 2.47 -0.09
CA TYR A 43 -11.38 3.06 1.25
C TYR A 43 -10.07 3.81 1.48
N LEU A 44 -8.96 3.24 1.05
CA LEU A 44 -7.62 3.86 1.12
C LEU A 44 -7.37 4.89 0.00
N LYS A 45 -8.37 5.19 -0.84
CA LYS A 45 -8.26 6.17 -1.94
C LYS A 45 -7.12 5.90 -2.95
N LEU A 46 -6.56 4.70 -2.95
CA LEU A 46 -5.51 4.26 -3.90
C LEU A 46 -6.04 4.14 -5.33
N THR A 47 -7.36 4.20 -5.53
CA THR A 47 -7.99 4.33 -6.87
C THR A 47 -7.58 5.60 -7.61
N TYR A 48 -7.16 6.65 -6.91
CA TYR A 48 -6.71 7.91 -7.51
C TYR A 48 -5.20 7.97 -7.70
N VAL A 49 -4.48 6.99 -7.19
CA VAL A 49 -3.02 6.93 -7.25
C VAL A 49 -2.61 6.23 -8.54
N ASP A 50 -2.10 6.98 -9.50
CA ASP A 50 -1.54 6.45 -10.74
C ASP A 50 -0.02 6.22 -10.64
N TYR A 51 0.57 5.68 -11.71
CA TYR A 51 2.02 5.44 -11.79
C TYR A 51 2.84 6.71 -11.54
N ASN A 52 2.44 7.84 -12.13
CA ASN A 52 3.19 9.09 -12.07
C ASN A 52 3.19 9.68 -10.66
N ILE A 53 2.08 9.59 -9.93
CA ILE A 53 1.96 10.03 -8.55
C ILE A 53 2.95 9.25 -7.68
N LEU A 54 2.98 7.92 -7.81
CA LEU A 54 3.92 7.08 -7.06
C LEU A 54 5.37 7.44 -7.39
N VAL A 55 5.73 7.50 -8.67
CA VAL A 55 7.10 7.84 -9.09
C VAL A 55 7.53 9.20 -8.56
N ARG A 56 6.65 10.21 -8.64
CA ARG A 56 6.92 11.56 -8.12
C ARG A 56 7.14 11.53 -6.62
N ALA A 57 6.27 10.88 -5.85
CA ALA A 57 6.41 10.78 -4.40
C ALA A 57 7.72 10.08 -4.00
N PHE A 58 8.05 8.94 -4.61
CA PHE A 58 9.31 8.23 -4.34
C PHE A 58 10.54 9.07 -4.69
N ASN A 59 10.50 9.80 -5.82
CA ASN A 59 11.60 10.66 -6.22
C ASN A 59 11.82 11.85 -5.27
N THR A 60 10.75 12.45 -4.74
CA THR A 60 10.84 13.55 -3.76
C THR A 60 11.59 13.13 -2.49
N HIS A 61 11.48 11.86 -2.10
CA HIS A 61 12.16 11.31 -0.93
C HIS A 61 13.50 10.63 -1.25
N GLN A 62 14.05 10.83 -2.46
CA GLN A 62 15.30 10.21 -2.94
C GLN A 62 15.25 8.67 -2.97
N LEU A 63 14.06 8.08 -2.94
CA LEU A 63 13.84 6.63 -2.98
C LEU A 63 13.68 6.15 -4.42
N HIS A 64 14.61 6.56 -5.28
CA HIS A 64 14.55 6.27 -6.71
C HIS A 64 14.52 4.76 -7.00
N PHE A 65 14.01 4.39 -8.17
CA PHE A 65 14.11 3.02 -8.65
C PHE A 65 15.57 2.65 -8.91
N GLY A 66 16.02 1.51 -8.39
CA GLY A 66 17.41 1.05 -8.52
C GLY A 66 18.36 1.53 -7.43
N VAL A 67 17.88 2.26 -6.41
CA VAL A 67 18.66 2.53 -5.19
C VAL A 67 18.73 1.23 -4.38
N GLU A 68 19.95 0.77 -4.08
CA GLU A 68 20.23 -0.37 -3.19
C GLU A 68 20.01 -0.02 -1.70
N ALA A 69 18.94 0.71 -1.39
CA ALA A 69 18.50 0.87 -0.02
C ALA A 69 17.63 -0.35 0.30
N SER A 70 18.07 -1.16 1.26
CA SER A 70 17.31 -2.33 1.71
C SER A 70 16.12 -1.92 2.57
N VAL A 71 16.23 -0.85 3.36
CA VAL A 71 15.24 -0.53 4.40
C VAL A 71 14.73 0.90 4.29
N ILE A 72 13.43 1.09 4.56
CA ILE A 72 12.80 2.39 4.79
C ILE A 72 12.22 2.44 6.20
N THR A 73 12.58 3.47 6.96
CA THR A 73 12.07 3.62 8.32
C THR A 73 10.57 3.87 8.34
N ASN A 74 9.87 3.43 9.38
CA ASN A 74 8.42 3.64 9.50
C ASN A 74 8.03 5.13 9.34
N GLU A 75 8.80 6.03 9.94
CA GLU A 75 8.60 7.49 9.82
C GLU A 75 8.75 7.98 8.37
N ASN A 76 9.77 7.48 7.65
CA ASN A 76 9.97 7.83 6.24
C ASN A 76 8.90 7.22 5.34
N ALA A 77 8.44 6.00 5.63
CA ALA A 77 7.30 5.40 4.94
C ALA A 77 6.04 6.26 5.12
N ARG A 78 5.77 6.75 6.35
CA ARG A 78 4.68 7.70 6.62
C ARG A 78 4.83 8.97 5.79
N LYS A 79 6.02 9.58 5.75
CA LYS A 79 6.29 10.79 4.93
C LYS A 79 6.01 10.56 3.44
N VAL A 80 6.45 9.43 2.88
CA VAL A 80 6.18 9.08 1.47
C VAL A 80 4.69 8.93 1.22
N LEU A 81 3.96 8.25 2.11
CA LEU A 81 2.51 8.15 2.00
C LEU A 81 1.83 9.53 2.08
N THR A 82 2.26 10.38 3.02
CA THR A 82 1.77 11.76 3.10
C THR A 82 1.99 12.51 1.80
N ALA A 83 3.17 12.40 1.17
CA ALA A 83 3.45 13.02 -0.12
C ALA A 83 2.53 12.49 -1.24
N ILE A 84 2.26 11.18 -1.27
CA ILE A 84 1.29 10.58 -2.20
C ILE A 84 -0.10 11.21 -2.01
N TYR A 85 -0.61 11.23 -0.78
CA TYR A 85 -1.94 11.76 -0.50
C TYR A 85 -2.06 13.27 -0.69
N GLN A 86 -0.98 14.03 -0.50
CA GLN A 86 -0.92 15.44 -0.86
C GLN A 86 -1.06 15.66 -2.37
N LEU A 87 -0.44 14.81 -3.20
CA LEU A 87 -0.56 14.87 -4.67
C LEU A 87 -1.99 14.58 -5.17
N ILE A 88 -2.79 13.83 -4.40
CA ILE A 88 -4.19 13.51 -4.73
C ILE A 88 -5.20 14.31 -3.88
N SER A 89 -4.76 15.30 -3.12
CA SER A 89 -5.63 16.11 -2.25
C SER A 89 -6.72 16.88 -3.02
N SER A 90 -6.51 17.16 -4.31
CA SER A 90 -7.48 17.81 -5.19
C SER A 90 -8.78 17.00 -5.38
N TYR A 91 -8.77 15.70 -5.08
CA TYR A 91 -9.94 14.83 -5.25
C TYR A 91 -10.94 14.90 -4.07
N HIS A 92 -10.72 15.78 -3.08
CA HIS A 92 -11.57 16.02 -1.90
C HIS A 92 -12.02 14.74 -1.15
N PHE A 93 -11.29 14.38 -0.09
CA PHE A 93 -11.62 13.23 0.77
C PHE A 93 -12.75 13.58 1.75
N ASN A 94 -14.00 13.49 1.31
CA ASN A 94 -15.17 13.96 2.08
C ASN A 94 -15.48 13.16 3.38
N GLU A 95 -14.86 12.00 3.60
CA GLU A 95 -15.32 11.03 4.61
C GLU A 95 -14.27 10.64 5.67
N SER A 96 -12.98 10.90 5.46
CA SER A 96 -11.92 10.45 6.38
C SER A 96 -10.73 11.41 6.33
N SER A 97 -10.08 11.61 7.48
CA SER A 97 -8.87 12.44 7.53
C SER A 97 -7.72 11.77 6.79
N MET A 98 -6.82 12.57 6.21
CA MET A 98 -5.64 12.04 5.51
C MET A 98 -4.79 11.17 6.44
N ASP A 99 -4.61 11.60 7.69
CA ASP A 99 -3.86 10.85 8.69
C ASP A 99 -4.49 9.48 9.00
N GLU A 100 -5.81 9.40 9.15
CA GLU A 100 -6.51 8.14 9.40
C GLU A 100 -6.36 7.15 8.23
N ILE A 101 -6.38 7.64 6.99
CA ILE A 101 -6.13 6.83 5.79
C ILE A 101 -4.69 6.30 5.78
N ILE A 102 -3.72 7.15 6.10
CA ILE A 102 -2.30 6.78 6.14
C ILE A 102 -2.04 5.73 7.22
N ASP A 103 -2.56 5.93 8.42
CA ASP A 103 -2.37 5.00 9.54
C ASP A 103 -3.02 3.65 9.25
N THR A 104 -4.20 3.65 8.61
CA THR A 104 -4.88 2.43 8.16
C THR A 104 -4.09 1.71 7.07
N LEU A 105 -3.52 2.44 6.11
CA LEU A 105 -2.68 1.87 5.06
C LEU A 105 -1.38 1.27 5.64
N LEU A 106 -0.70 1.97 6.56
CA LEU A 106 0.50 1.45 7.21
C LEU A 106 0.21 0.15 7.97
N ARG A 107 -0.87 0.10 8.74
CA ARG A 107 -1.31 -1.12 9.42
C ARG A 107 -1.54 -2.27 8.44
N PHE A 108 -2.23 -2.00 7.34
CA PHE A 108 -2.49 -2.99 6.31
C PHE A 108 -1.21 -3.49 5.62
N LEU A 109 -0.24 -2.60 5.38
CA LEU A 109 1.07 -2.98 4.85
C LEU A 109 1.85 -3.86 5.83
N CYS A 110 1.83 -3.54 7.13
CA CYS A 110 2.42 -4.40 8.16
C CYS A 110 1.76 -5.79 8.20
N GLU A 111 0.44 -5.86 8.05
CA GLU A 111 -0.31 -7.13 8.03
C GLU A 111 0.07 -8.01 6.83
N ILE A 112 0.19 -7.43 5.63
CA ILE A 112 0.63 -8.18 4.43
C ILE A 112 2.06 -8.68 4.60
N LEU A 113 2.95 -7.84 5.11
CA LEU A 113 4.37 -8.17 5.23
C LEU A 113 4.71 -8.98 6.48
N HIS A 114 3.72 -9.30 7.32
CA HIS A 114 3.90 -10.02 8.58
C HIS A 114 4.92 -9.36 9.54
N ILE A 115 5.01 -8.02 9.53
CA ILE A 115 5.90 -7.24 10.41
C ILE A 115 5.12 -6.52 11.52
N GLN A 116 5.83 -6.10 12.58
CA GLN A 116 5.21 -5.37 13.69
C GLN A 116 4.87 -3.92 13.33
N LEU A 117 3.90 -3.35 14.05
CA LEU A 117 3.61 -1.92 13.95
C LEU A 117 4.86 -1.12 14.38
N ASN A 118 5.18 -0.08 13.61
CA ASN A 118 6.37 0.77 13.78
C ASN A 118 7.71 0.12 13.45
N GLU A 119 7.72 -1.13 12.96
CA GLU A 119 8.91 -1.74 12.38
C GLU A 119 9.23 -1.09 11.03
N ASP A 120 10.50 -1.14 10.65
CA ASP A 120 10.97 -0.64 9.36
C ASP A 120 10.61 -1.65 8.25
N PHE A 121 10.40 -1.13 7.03
CA PHE A 121 9.99 -1.95 5.90
C PHE A 121 11.17 -2.24 4.99
N ASP A 122 11.17 -3.40 4.33
CA ASP A 122 11.97 -3.58 3.11
C ASP A 122 11.48 -2.62 2.02
N LEU A 123 12.38 -1.82 1.46
CA LEU A 123 12.02 -0.75 0.53
C LEU A 123 11.41 -1.30 -0.76
N ASN A 124 11.87 -2.45 -1.25
CA ASN A 124 11.35 -3.04 -2.48
C ASN A 124 9.94 -3.58 -2.26
N SER A 125 9.76 -4.37 -1.21
CA SER A 125 8.46 -4.89 -0.77
C SER A 125 7.43 -3.77 -0.60
N PHE A 126 7.84 -2.68 0.06
CA PHE A 126 7.00 -1.47 0.21
C PHE A 126 6.60 -0.87 -1.15
N LYS A 127 7.55 -0.71 -2.08
CA LYS A 127 7.27 -0.21 -3.43
C LYS A 127 6.34 -1.16 -4.18
N ILE A 128 6.63 -2.46 -4.21
CA ILE A 128 5.84 -3.48 -4.92
C ILE A 128 4.39 -3.46 -4.48
N ILE A 129 4.12 -3.49 -3.18
CA ILE A 129 2.75 -3.52 -2.67
C ILE A 129 2.00 -2.23 -3.03
N LEU A 130 2.64 -1.07 -2.91
CA LEU A 130 2.01 0.20 -3.30
C LEU A 130 1.69 0.25 -4.80
N PHE A 131 2.59 -0.22 -5.67
CA PHE A 131 2.30 -0.33 -7.09
C PHE A 131 1.21 -1.36 -7.39
N ALA A 132 1.19 -2.51 -6.70
CA ALA A 132 0.16 -3.52 -6.83
C ALA A 132 -1.22 -2.96 -6.50
N LEU A 133 -1.33 -2.19 -5.41
CA LEU A 133 -2.56 -1.59 -4.93
C LEU A 133 -2.98 -0.32 -5.67
N SER A 134 -2.07 0.35 -6.39
CA SER A 134 -2.39 1.56 -7.17
C SER A 134 -3.33 1.31 -8.36
N ASN A 135 -3.83 2.40 -8.95
CA ASN A 135 -4.57 2.41 -10.20
C ASN A 135 -3.68 2.50 -11.46
N ALA A 136 -2.38 2.18 -11.34
CA ALA A 136 -1.47 2.12 -12.48
C ALA A 136 -1.92 1.06 -13.52
N LYS A 137 -1.57 1.27 -14.79
CA LYS A 137 -1.89 0.29 -15.84
C LYS A 137 -1.07 -0.98 -15.62
N LEU A 138 -1.61 -2.11 -16.06
CA LEU A 138 -0.95 -3.42 -15.91
C LEU A 138 0.49 -3.44 -16.46
N PRO A 139 0.81 -2.87 -17.64
CA PRO A 139 2.19 -2.81 -18.13
C PRO A 139 3.13 -1.99 -17.23
N GLU A 140 2.63 -0.93 -16.59
CA GLU A 140 3.43 -0.09 -15.69
C GLU A 140 3.75 -0.82 -14.38
N LYS A 141 2.79 -1.58 -13.85
CA LYS A 141 2.98 -2.45 -12.68
C LYS A 141 4.05 -3.51 -12.97
N TYR A 142 3.95 -4.21 -14.10
CA TYR A 142 4.94 -5.23 -14.47
C TYR A 142 6.33 -4.63 -14.69
N ARG A 143 6.44 -3.46 -15.34
CA ARG A 143 7.72 -2.75 -15.48
C ARG A 143 8.33 -2.42 -14.13
N CYS A 144 7.52 -1.98 -13.18
CA CYS A 144 7.96 -1.69 -11.82
C CYS A 144 8.49 -2.95 -11.12
N PHE A 145 7.71 -4.04 -11.13
CA PHE A 145 8.11 -5.30 -10.50
C PHE A 145 9.39 -5.84 -11.11
N PHE A 146 9.47 -5.88 -12.45
CA PHE A 146 10.66 -6.35 -13.14
C PHE A 146 11.89 -5.51 -12.80
N ARG A 147 11.75 -4.19 -12.75
CA ARG A 147 12.86 -3.27 -12.42
C ARG A 147 13.39 -3.46 -10.99
N GLN A 148 12.56 -3.91 -10.07
CA GLN A 148 12.99 -4.20 -8.70
C GLN A 148 13.71 -5.56 -8.58
N ILE A 149 13.34 -6.53 -9.42
CA ILE A 149 14.00 -7.85 -9.50
C ILE A 149 15.33 -7.77 -10.26
N THR A 150 15.38 -6.98 -11.33
CA THR A 150 16.59 -6.86 -12.13
C THR A 150 17.62 -6.05 -11.38
N SER A 151 18.67 -6.73 -10.90
CA SER A 151 19.95 -6.12 -10.58
C SER A 151 20.43 -5.23 -11.74
N PRO A 152 21.35 -4.27 -11.51
CA PRO A 152 21.89 -3.38 -12.56
C PRO A 152 22.45 -4.09 -13.81
N ASN A 153 22.64 -5.41 -13.77
CA ASN A 153 23.14 -6.23 -14.87
C ASN A 153 22.06 -6.85 -15.79
N VAL A 154 20.78 -6.44 -15.71
CA VAL A 154 19.71 -6.85 -16.67
C VAL A 154 19.47 -8.37 -16.71
N ILE A 155 19.90 -9.10 -15.68
CA ILE A 155 19.61 -10.52 -15.51
C ILE A 155 18.77 -10.64 -14.24
N ALA A 156 17.51 -11.05 -14.40
CA ALA A 156 16.68 -11.47 -13.28
C ALA A 156 17.24 -12.81 -12.77
N SER A 157 17.95 -12.79 -11.65
CA SER A 157 18.45 -14.02 -11.03
C SER A 157 17.30 -14.79 -10.40
N GLN A 158 17.29 -16.11 -10.53
CA GLN A 158 16.27 -17.03 -9.97
C GLN A 158 15.96 -16.73 -8.49
N GLY A 159 16.99 -16.37 -7.70
CA GLY A 159 16.84 -16.03 -6.28
C GLY A 159 15.94 -14.82 -6.02
N LYS A 160 16.06 -13.75 -6.82
CA LYS A 160 15.23 -12.55 -6.68
C LYS A 160 13.80 -12.74 -7.18
N LEU A 161 13.60 -13.66 -8.12
CA LEU A 161 12.26 -14.08 -8.53
C LEU A 161 11.56 -14.84 -7.39
N ASN A 162 12.25 -15.75 -6.73
CA ASN A 162 11.67 -16.49 -5.61
C ASN A 162 11.32 -15.56 -4.43
N GLU A 163 12.17 -14.59 -4.12
CA GLU A 163 11.90 -13.58 -3.08
C GLU A 163 10.61 -12.78 -3.33
N LEU A 164 10.21 -12.55 -4.58
CA LEU A 164 8.92 -11.92 -4.89
C LEU A 164 7.71 -12.84 -4.74
N PHE A 165 7.87 -14.14 -4.97
CA PHE A 165 6.78 -15.10 -4.87
C PHE A 165 6.56 -15.59 -3.43
N GLU A 166 7.48 -15.28 -2.52
CA GLU A 166 7.39 -15.60 -1.09
C GLU A 166 6.83 -14.45 -0.21
N ILE A 167 6.49 -13.31 -0.82
CA ILE A 167 5.67 -12.24 -0.18
C ILE A 167 4.19 -12.61 -0.25
#